data_AF-A0A976M3E8-F1
#
_entry.id   AF-A0A976M3E8-F1
#
_cell.length_a   1.000
_cell.length_b   1.000
_cell.length_c   1.000
_cell.angle_alpha   90.00
_cell.angle_beta   90.00
_cell.angle_gamma   90.00
#
_symmetry.space_group_name_H-M   'P 1'
#
loop_
_entity.id
_entity.type
_entity.pdbx_description
1 polymer ?
#
loop_
_entity_poly.entity_id
_entity_poly.type
_entity_poly.pdbx_seq_one_letter_code
_entity_poly.pdbx_strand_id
1 'polypeptide(L)'
;MAEESEIVRKSKKFKGVSKKNEVEGSEILALEGADNLEINNIIDDIEDYLKNSIQSQNNQTATLPPVIKFNKNWMLSVTELSCQLWCEKQVEYTLLTGRKRVTEEMEEGIKRHEELELEDHDLVEVEVETEEDYLGLKLLNSIILLEQLQETGKCRELWLFDTIENYTFSGIIDQLTIAMHRHTKEKCVIISDTKTRKTKRDPSLSQIQGASLQVQLYCIMLEDTKNGKVNFAKLYESLNCDKYAPFKAVELIPEGCLANLQKRYLRAFKKLPKVSKMMNLEYEHEGTVFRKSEVDLRKENILLTVNYLCTFWDGLREADHVKKNESWKCKLCQFKDECTVTPLIRDRTQ
;
A
#
# COMPACT_ATOMS: atom_id res chain seq x y z
N MET A 1 -6.80 48.77 9.65
CA MET A 1 -6.84 48.09 8.34
C MET A 1 -5.60 47.22 8.28
N ALA A 2 -5.72 45.97 8.71
CA ALA A 2 -4.64 44.99 8.61
C ALA A 2 -5.04 44.07 7.46
N GLU A 3 -4.19 44.00 6.45
CA GLU A 3 -4.33 43.15 5.27
C GLU A 3 -4.25 41.68 5.71
N GLU A 4 -5.33 40.93 5.44
CA GLU A 4 -5.32 39.48 5.50
C GLU A 4 -4.40 38.97 4.39
N SER A 5 -3.25 38.42 4.76
CA SER A 5 -2.40 37.70 3.82
C SER A 5 -3.10 36.41 3.41
N GLU A 6 -3.75 36.42 2.24
CA GLU A 6 -4.26 35.24 1.56
C GLU A 6 -3.12 34.24 1.38
N ILE A 7 -3.12 33.18 2.17
CA ILE A 7 -2.27 32.02 1.94
C ILE A 7 -2.84 31.33 0.69
N VAL A 8 -2.30 31.67 -0.47
CA VAL A 8 -2.59 30.99 -1.75
C VAL A 8 -2.15 29.54 -1.61
N ARG A 9 -3.07 28.65 -1.19
CA ARG A 9 -2.87 27.20 -1.26
C ARG A 9 -2.81 26.85 -2.74
N LYS A 10 -1.63 26.42 -3.22
CA LYS A 10 -1.47 25.95 -4.60
C LYS A 10 -2.46 24.82 -4.87
N SER A 11 -3.21 24.93 -5.98
CA SER A 11 -4.06 23.85 -6.47
C SER A 11 -3.20 22.60 -6.73
N LYS A 12 -3.69 21.44 -6.28
CA LYS A 12 -3.07 20.14 -6.52
C LYS A 12 -3.77 19.49 -7.71
N LYS A 13 -3.01 18.88 -8.62
CA LYS A 13 -3.59 18.01 -9.66
C LYS A 13 -3.91 16.65 -9.07
N PHE A 14 -5.06 16.08 -9.43
CA PHE A 14 -5.52 14.76 -9.02
C PHE A 14 -5.94 13.93 -10.23
N LYS A 15 -5.65 12.63 -10.21
CA LYS A 15 -6.06 11.69 -11.27
C LYS A 15 -7.45 11.13 -10.93
N GLY A 16 -8.50 11.67 -11.55
CA GLY A 16 -9.85 11.12 -11.53
C GLY A 16 -9.97 9.90 -12.44
N VAL A 17 -10.80 8.93 -12.05
CA VAL A 17 -11.05 7.70 -12.82
C VAL A 17 -12.44 7.74 -13.44
N SER A 18 -12.55 7.38 -14.71
CA SER A 18 -13.82 7.18 -15.41
C SER A 18 -13.84 5.85 -16.17
N LYS A 19 -15.04 5.29 -16.37
CA LYS A 19 -15.23 4.00 -17.04
C LYS A 19 -15.09 4.15 -18.56
N LYS A 20 -14.41 3.21 -19.21
CA LYS A 20 -14.37 3.09 -20.68
C LYS A 20 -15.70 2.59 -21.24
N ASN A 21 -16.10 3.12 -22.39
CA ASN A 21 -17.39 2.85 -23.03
C ASN A 21 -17.46 1.54 -23.87
N GLU A 22 -16.41 0.73 -23.93
CA GLU A 22 -16.38 -0.51 -24.72
C GLU A 22 -16.17 -1.74 -23.83
N VAL A 23 -17.15 -2.65 -23.83
CA VAL A 23 -17.19 -3.85 -22.97
C VAL A 23 -16.85 -5.08 -23.81
N GLU A 24 -15.60 -5.55 -23.76
CA GLU A 24 -15.30 -6.96 -23.97
C GLU A 24 -15.30 -7.64 -22.60
N GLY A 25 -16.35 -8.41 -22.31
CA GLY A 25 -16.46 -9.13 -21.05
C GLY A 25 -15.34 -10.15 -20.91
N SER A 26 -14.55 -10.07 -19.83
CA SER A 26 -13.59 -11.13 -19.50
C SER A 26 -14.34 -12.40 -19.09
N GLU A 27 -14.04 -13.52 -19.75
CA GLU A 27 -14.55 -14.84 -19.35
C GLU A 27 -14.16 -15.13 -17.89
N ILE A 28 -15.11 -15.65 -17.12
CA ILE A 28 -14.88 -16.07 -15.72
C ILE A 28 -13.89 -17.24 -15.75
N LEU A 29 -12.61 -16.93 -15.53
CA LEU A 29 -11.55 -17.92 -15.49
C LEU A 29 -11.82 -18.93 -14.36
N ALA A 30 -11.93 -20.20 -14.71
CA ALA A 30 -11.78 -21.27 -13.76
C ALA A 30 -10.33 -21.27 -13.29
N LEU A 31 -10.11 -21.33 -11.98
CA LEU A 31 -8.77 -21.55 -11.43
C LEU A 31 -8.15 -22.75 -12.20
N GLU A 32 -6.86 -22.69 -12.56
CA GLU A 32 -6.03 -23.80 -13.06
C GLU A 32 -4.94 -24.08 -12.02
N GLY A 33 -4.68 -25.36 -11.74
CA GLY A 33 -3.64 -25.74 -10.79
C GLY A 33 -2.38 -25.95 -11.60
N ALA A 34 -1.48 -24.97 -11.60
CA ALA A 34 -0.13 -25.15 -12.10
C ALA A 34 0.75 -25.64 -10.93
N ASP A 35 1.72 -26.51 -11.23
CA ASP A 35 2.71 -27.01 -10.28
C ASP A 35 3.35 -25.87 -9.47
N ASN A 36 2.92 -25.72 -8.22
CA ASN A 36 3.35 -24.66 -7.31
C ASN A 36 4.15 -25.26 -6.15
N LEU A 37 5.29 -24.64 -5.85
CA LEU A 37 5.94 -24.75 -4.55
C LEU A 37 5.10 -23.96 -3.54
N GLU A 38 4.51 -24.65 -2.58
CA GLU A 38 3.84 -24.03 -1.44
C GLU A 38 4.81 -23.10 -0.68
N ILE A 39 4.54 -21.80 -0.73
CA ILE A 39 5.28 -20.78 0.01
C ILE A 39 4.73 -20.70 1.44
N ASN A 40 4.70 -21.83 2.12
CA ASN A 40 4.00 -21.97 3.39
C ASN A 40 4.82 -21.48 4.60
N ASN A 41 5.90 -20.70 4.46
CA ASN A 41 6.70 -20.17 5.59
C ASN A 41 7.60 -18.97 5.22
N ILE A 42 7.11 -17.97 4.47
CA ILE A 42 7.97 -16.83 4.05
C ILE A 42 8.07 -15.68 5.06
N ILE A 43 7.07 -15.53 5.93
CA ILE A 43 7.17 -14.57 7.03
C ILE A 43 7.89 -15.28 8.15
N ASP A 44 9.12 -14.86 8.42
CA ASP A 44 9.90 -15.34 9.56
C ASP A 44 9.03 -15.20 10.81
N ASP A 45 8.94 -16.28 11.61
CA ASP A 45 8.24 -16.24 12.89
C ASP A 45 8.76 -15.05 13.70
N ILE A 46 7.87 -14.34 14.40
CA ILE A 46 8.21 -13.18 15.24
C ILE A 46 9.38 -13.45 16.17
N GLU A 47 9.61 -14.71 16.55
CA GLU A 47 10.79 -15.13 17.29
C GLU A 47 12.12 -14.71 16.63
N ASP A 48 12.23 -14.67 15.30
CA ASP A 48 13.45 -14.23 14.60
C ASP A 48 13.61 -12.70 14.55
N TYR A 49 12.52 -11.96 14.76
CA TYR A 49 12.54 -10.52 15.03
C TYR A 49 12.86 -10.24 16.53
N LEU A 50 12.31 -11.04 17.44
CA LEU A 50 12.49 -10.90 18.89
C LEU A 50 13.84 -11.43 19.42
N LYS A 51 14.44 -12.43 18.77
CA LYS A 51 15.72 -13.05 19.22
C LYS A 51 16.87 -12.05 19.35
N ASN A 52 16.76 -10.86 18.74
CA ASN A 52 17.78 -9.82 18.80
C ASN A 52 17.33 -8.51 19.46
N SER A 53 16.10 -8.40 19.97
CA SER A 53 15.63 -7.18 20.68
C SER A 53 16.13 -7.09 22.14
N ILE A 54 17.06 -7.96 22.55
CA ILE A 54 17.71 -7.93 23.87
C ILE A 54 19.16 -7.49 23.72
N GLN A 55 19.42 -6.28 23.20
CA GLN A 55 20.66 -5.54 23.44
C GLN A 55 20.60 -4.10 22.89
N SER A 56 19.65 -3.29 23.38
CA SER A 56 19.71 -1.84 23.22
C SER A 56 19.12 -1.16 24.45
N GLN A 57 19.85 -1.20 25.58
CA GLN A 57 19.52 -0.34 26.71
C GLN A 57 20.21 1.03 26.57
N ASN A 58 19.34 2.04 26.50
CA ASN A 58 19.46 3.39 27.08
C ASN A 58 20.58 4.32 26.62
N ASN A 59 20.19 5.28 25.76
CA ASN A 59 20.54 6.69 25.89
C ASN A 59 19.33 7.54 25.48
N GLN A 60 18.39 7.76 26.41
CA GLN A 60 17.24 8.64 26.19
C GLN A 60 17.69 10.11 26.25
N THR A 61 18.19 10.64 25.14
CA THR A 61 17.82 12.02 24.77
C THR A 61 16.35 11.96 24.32
N ALA A 62 15.49 12.80 24.88
CA ALA A 62 14.05 12.83 24.57
C ALA A 62 13.80 13.28 23.11
N THR A 63 14.04 12.40 22.15
CA THR A 63 13.68 12.58 20.75
C THR A 63 12.21 12.21 20.58
N LEU A 64 11.45 13.08 19.92
CA LEU A 64 10.06 12.79 19.57
C LEU A 64 9.96 11.50 18.73
N PRO A 65 8.93 10.66 18.97
CA PRO A 65 8.62 9.49 18.13
C PRO A 65 8.61 9.85 16.63
N PRO A 66 9.10 8.98 15.73
CA PRO A 66 9.12 9.26 14.29
C PRO A 66 7.76 9.69 13.71
N VAL A 67 6.65 9.08 14.16
CA VAL A 67 5.30 9.46 13.71
C VAL A 67 4.98 10.94 13.99
N ILE A 68 5.45 11.48 15.12
CA ILE A 68 5.28 12.88 15.52
C ILE A 68 6.35 13.74 14.84
N LYS A 69 7.62 13.33 14.92
CA LYS A 69 8.78 14.06 14.39
C LYS A 69 8.64 14.39 12.90
N PHE A 70 8.06 13.49 12.12
CA PHE A 70 7.87 13.64 10.68
C PHE A 70 6.43 13.99 10.29
N ASN A 71 5.62 14.49 11.23
CA ASN A 71 4.25 14.96 11.02
C ASN A 71 3.38 13.98 10.20
N LYS A 72 3.44 12.70 10.57
CA LYS A 72 2.68 11.64 9.88
C LYS A 72 1.20 11.61 10.26
N ASN A 73 0.82 12.32 11.33
CA ASN A 73 -0.55 12.34 11.85
C ASN A 73 -1.14 10.93 12.05
N TRP A 74 -0.32 10.00 12.53
CA TRP A 74 -0.71 8.59 12.73
C TRP A 74 -1.22 7.89 11.46
N MET A 75 -0.89 8.43 10.28
CA MET A 75 -1.25 7.87 9.00
C MET A 75 -0.01 7.41 8.24
N LEU A 76 -0.01 6.15 7.80
CA LEU A 76 1.07 5.52 7.05
C LEU A 76 0.52 4.88 5.77
N SER A 77 1.33 4.85 4.71
CA SER A 77 1.02 3.98 3.58
C SER A 77 1.46 2.54 3.86
N VAL A 78 0.74 1.57 3.30
CA VAL A 78 1.16 0.15 3.35
C VAL A 78 2.56 -0.03 2.76
N THR A 79 2.91 0.74 1.73
CA THR A 79 4.26 0.75 1.15
C THR A 79 5.30 1.30 2.11
N GLU A 80 5.04 2.37 2.84
CA GLU A 80 5.97 2.85 3.88
C GLU A 80 6.19 1.80 4.96
N LEU A 81 5.13 1.09 5.35
CA LEU A 81 5.25 0.01 6.33
C LEU A 81 6.09 -1.14 5.78
N SER A 82 5.80 -1.62 4.57
CA SER A 82 6.51 -2.76 3.97
C SER A 82 7.97 -2.45 3.58
N CYS A 83 8.30 -1.18 3.28
CA CYS A 83 9.68 -0.75 3.04
C CYS A 83 10.59 -0.97 4.27
N GLN A 84 10.05 -1.01 5.49
CA GLN A 84 10.83 -1.32 6.70
C GLN A 84 11.48 -2.71 6.64
N LEU A 85 10.84 -3.68 6.00
CA LEU A 85 11.39 -5.03 5.81
C LEU A 85 12.61 -5.06 4.88
N TRP A 86 12.81 -4.01 4.06
CA TRP A 86 14.04 -3.85 3.31
C TRP A 86 15.18 -3.37 4.21
N CYS A 87 14.98 -2.22 4.87
CA CYS A 87 15.92 -1.61 5.81
C CYS A 87 15.25 -0.41 6.50
N GLU A 88 15.02 -0.47 7.81
CA GLU A 88 14.43 0.66 8.53
C GLU A 88 15.35 1.87 8.60
N LYS A 89 16.66 1.66 8.73
CA LYS A 89 17.64 2.77 8.63
C LYS A 89 17.54 3.52 7.30
N GLN A 90 17.19 2.83 6.21
CA GLN A 90 16.92 3.50 4.94
C GLN A 90 15.63 4.33 5.00
N VAL A 91 14.58 3.82 5.65
CA VAL A 91 13.33 4.57 5.88
C VAL A 91 13.61 5.82 6.72
N GLU A 92 14.36 5.68 7.81
CA GLU A 92 14.79 6.80 8.66
C GLU A 92 15.58 7.85 7.86
N TYR A 93 16.59 7.46 7.08
CA TYR A 93 17.33 8.40 6.23
C TYR A 93 16.45 9.06 5.16
N THR A 94 15.48 8.34 4.61
CA THR A 94 14.52 8.89 3.65
C THR A 94 13.65 9.97 4.32
N LEU A 95 13.19 9.72 5.55
CA LEU A 95 12.42 10.70 6.32
C LEU A 95 13.26 11.93 6.71
N LEU A 96 14.54 11.73 7.04
CA LEU A 96 15.45 12.81 7.42
C LEU A 96 15.86 13.69 6.24
N THR A 97 16.08 13.10 5.06
CA THR A 97 16.71 13.79 3.92
C THR A 97 15.73 14.10 2.79
N GLY A 98 14.56 13.47 2.77
CA GLY A 98 13.64 13.51 1.64
C GLY A 98 14.10 12.74 0.40
N ARG A 99 15.30 12.16 0.40
CA ARG A 99 15.87 11.43 -0.75
C ARG A 99 15.24 10.05 -0.88
N LYS A 100 14.41 9.87 -1.90
CA LYS A 100 13.87 8.56 -2.27
C LYS A 100 14.82 7.86 -3.23
N ARG A 101 14.91 6.53 -3.07
CA ARG A 101 15.57 5.68 -4.07
C ARG A 101 14.72 5.73 -5.34
N VAL A 102 15.31 6.12 -6.45
CA VAL A 102 14.74 5.98 -7.78
C VAL A 102 15.73 5.13 -8.56
N THR A 103 15.24 4.04 -9.14
CA THR A 103 16.03 3.22 -10.07
C THR A 103 15.27 3.09 -11.37
N GLU A 104 15.98 2.83 -12.46
CA GLU A 104 15.40 2.57 -13.78
C GLU A 104 14.30 1.50 -13.68
N GLU A 105 14.51 0.45 -12.89
CA GLU A 105 13.51 -0.62 -12.70
C GLU A 105 12.25 -0.15 -11.96
N MET A 106 12.38 0.82 -11.05
CA MET A 106 11.23 1.41 -10.38
C MET A 106 10.44 2.32 -11.33
N GLU A 107 11.13 3.08 -12.18
CA GLU A 107 10.50 3.94 -13.20
C GLU A 107 9.80 3.11 -14.28
N GLU A 108 10.43 2.04 -14.77
CA GLU A 108 9.82 1.06 -15.67
C GLU A 108 8.60 0.40 -15.04
N GLY A 109 8.69 0.04 -13.75
CA GLY A 109 7.57 -0.50 -12.99
C GLY A 109 6.40 0.48 -12.93
N ILE A 110 6.65 1.73 -12.54
CA ILE A 110 5.62 2.80 -12.48
C ILE A 110 4.97 2.97 -13.85
N LYS A 111 5.77 3.11 -14.91
CA LYS A 111 5.25 3.26 -16.27
C LYS A 111 4.38 2.08 -16.68
N ARG A 112 4.76 0.85 -16.31
CA ARG A 112 3.98 -0.34 -16.60
C ARG A 112 2.64 -0.36 -15.86
N HIS A 113 2.60 0.04 -14.59
CA HIS A 113 1.34 0.18 -13.87
C HIS A 113 0.44 1.27 -14.48
N GLU A 114 1.03 2.40 -14.92
CA GLU A 114 0.28 3.45 -15.62
C GLU A 114 -0.31 2.95 -16.96
N GLU A 115 0.45 2.16 -17.73
CA GLU A 115 -0.05 1.52 -18.95
C GLU A 115 -1.21 0.57 -18.64
N LEU A 116 -1.07 -0.30 -17.64
CA LEU A 116 -2.12 -1.23 -17.21
C LEU A 116 -3.36 -0.53 -16.66
N GLU A 117 -3.20 0.58 -15.94
CA GLU A 117 -4.30 1.42 -15.46
C GLU A 117 -5.05 2.06 -16.64
N LEU A 118 -4.31 2.58 -17.63
CA LEU A 118 -4.86 3.17 -18.85
C LEU A 118 -5.50 2.14 -19.78
N GLU A 119 -5.16 0.85 -19.68
CA GLU A 119 -5.86 -0.22 -20.38
C GLU A 119 -7.30 -0.37 -19.84
N ASP A 120 -7.46 -0.34 -18.53
CA ASP A 120 -8.74 -0.59 -17.84
C ASP A 120 -9.59 0.69 -17.63
N HIS A 121 -8.99 1.88 -17.56
CA HIS A 121 -9.65 3.13 -17.16
C HIS A 121 -9.33 4.32 -18.06
N ASP A 122 -10.24 5.31 -18.10
CA ASP A 122 -9.96 6.63 -18.65
C ASP A 122 -9.62 7.60 -17.52
N LEU A 123 -8.45 8.24 -17.60
CA LEU A 123 -7.94 9.16 -16.58
C LEU A 123 -8.29 10.62 -16.92
N VAL A 124 -8.80 11.34 -15.92
CA VAL A 124 -9.15 12.76 -16.03
C VAL A 124 -8.33 13.55 -15.02
N GLU A 125 -7.62 14.59 -15.46
CA GLU A 125 -6.97 15.51 -14.53
C GLU A 125 -8.01 16.44 -13.89
N VAL A 126 -8.09 16.40 -12.56
CA VAL A 126 -8.99 17.22 -11.75
C VAL A 126 -8.16 18.15 -10.86
N GLU A 127 -8.55 19.42 -10.76
CA GLU A 127 -7.91 20.37 -9.84
C GLU A 127 -8.54 20.29 -8.45
N VAL A 128 -7.68 20.27 -7.42
CA VAL A 128 -8.09 20.08 -6.03
C VAL A 128 -7.55 21.20 -5.17
N GLU A 129 -8.45 21.87 -4.45
CA GLU A 129 -8.12 23.01 -3.58
C GLU A 129 -8.16 22.65 -2.08
N THR A 130 -8.99 21.67 -1.71
CA THR A 130 -9.28 21.33 -0.31
C THR A 130 -8.87 19.89 0.00
N GLU A 131 -8.57 19.60 1.26
CA GLU A 131 -8.29 18.23 1.69
C GLU A 131 -9.56 17.37 1.65
N GLU A 132 -10.73 17.99 1.81
CA GLU A 132 -12.03 17.37 1.64
C GLU A 132 -12.23 16.89 0.20
N ASP A 133 -11.99 17.75 -0.80
CA ASP A 133 -12.07 17.36 -2.21
C ASP A 133 -11.03 16.28 -2.53
N TYR A 134 -9.81 16.39 -1.99
CA TYR A 134 -8.75 15.38 -2.19
C TYR A 134 -9.18 14.00 -1.69
N LEU A 135 -9.69 13.92 -0.46
CA LEU A 135 -10.20 12.67 0.09
C LEU A 135 -11.48 12.23 -0.65
N GLY A 136 -12.35 13.18 -1.00
CA GLY A 136 -13.58 12.93 -1.72
C GLY A 136 -13.31 12.24 -3.06
N LEU A 137 -12.37 12.74 -3.85
CA LEU A 137 -12.02 12.15 -5.14
C LEU A 137 -11.39 10.75 -4.98
N LYS A 138 -10.61 10.50 -3.91
CA LYS A 138 -10.14 9.14 -3.61
C LYS A 138 -11.30 8.18 -3.34
N LEU A 139 -12.24 8.57 -2.49
CA LEU A 139 -13.42 7.76 -2.19
C LEU A 139 -14.28 7.54 -3.44
N LEU A 140 -14.44 8.57 -4.27
CA LEU A 140 -15.21 8.50 -5.51
C LEU A 140 -14.56 7.55 -6.52
N ASN A 141 -13.25 7.68 -6.76
CA ASN A 141 -12.49 6.75 -7.61
C ASN A 141 -12.69 5.31 -7.14
N SER A 142 -12.54 5.03 -5.83
CA SER A 142 -12.76 3.68 -5.30
C SER A 142 -14.18 3.17 -5.51
N ILE A 143 -15.20 4.03 -5.40
CA ILE A 143 -16.58 3.65 -5.70
C ILE A 143 -16.74 3.27 -7.18
N ILE A 144 -16.21 4.09 -8.09
CA ILE A 144 -16.28 3.85 -9.54
C ILE A 144 -15.60 2.54 -9.91
N LEU A 145 -14.41 2.29 -9.36
CA LEU A 145 -13.63 1.06 -9.56
C LEU A 145 -14.37 -0.18 -9.05
N LEU A 146 -15.04 -0.08 -7.89
CA LEU A 146 -15.85 -1.18 -7.36
C LEU A 146 -17.10 -1.44 -8.20
N GLU A 147 -17.74 -0.41 -8.74
CA GLU A 147 -18.85 -0.56 -9.69
C GLU A 147 -18.36 -1.27 -10.97
N GLN A 148 -17.22 -0.86 -11.51
CA GLN A 148 -16.57 -1.54 -12.64
C GLN A 148 -16.22 -3.00 -12.33
N LEU A 149 -15.70 -3.29 -11.14
CA LEU A 149 -15.40 -4.66 -10.70
C LEU A 149 -16.65 -5.55 -10.70
N GLN A 150 -17.82 -5.00 -10.32
CA GLN A 150 -19.09 -5.75 -10.38
C GLN A 150 -19.57 -6.00 -11.82
N GLU A 151 -19.34 -5.05 -12.71
CA GLU A 151 -19.79 -5.10 -14.11
C GLU A 151 -18.91 -5.99 -14.98
N THR A 152 -17.59 -5.84 -14.86
CA THR A 152 -16.60 -6.47 -15.75
C THR A 152 -15.90 -7.66 -15.10
N GLY A 153 -15.92 -7.76 -13.77
CA GLY A 153 -15.18 -8.78 -13.03
C GLY A 153 -13.72 -8.41 -12.71
N LYS A 154 -13.23 -7.23 -13.10
CA LYS A 154 -11.86 -6.76 -12.82
C LYS A 154 -11.84 -5.25 -12.57
N CYS A 155 -10.94 -4.79 -11.70
CA CYS A 155 -10.54 -3.38 -11.62
C CYS A 155 -9.08 -3.26 -11.16
N ARG A 156 -8.45 -2.13 -11.44
CA ARG A 156 -7.09 -1.82 -11.01
C ARG A 156 -7.01 -0.57 -10.13
N GLU A 157 -5.90 -0.40 -9.43
CA GLU A 157 -5.55 0.80 -8.66
C GLU A 157 -6.63 1.21 -7.62
N LEU A 158 -7.22 0.22 -6.93
CA LEU A 158 -8.24 0.51 -5.92
C LEU A 158 -7.60 1.09 -4.66
N TRP A 159 -7.82 2.38 -4.41
CA TRP A 159 -7.46 3.00 -3.14
C TRP A 159 -8.38 2.52 -2.01
N LEU A 160 -7.80 2.22 -0.85
CA LEU A 160 -8.53 1.95 0.38
C LEU A 160 -7.72 2.37 1.61
N PHE A 161 -8.39 2.38 2.75
CA PHE A 161 -7.77 2.66 4.04
C PHE A 161 -8.39 1.76 5.12
N ASP A 162 -7.68 1.62 6.23
CA ASP A 162 -8.20 1.00 7.44
C ASP A 162 -7.48 1.55 8.67
N THR A 163 -8.00 1.26 9.86
CA THR A 163 -7.35 1.57 11.13
C THR A 163 -6.96 0.29 11.83
N ILE A 164 -5.66 0.11 12.06
CA ILE A 164 -5.10 -1.00 12.82
C ILE A 164 -4.43 -0.39 14.04
N GLU A 165 -4.98 -0.70 15.21
CA GLU A 165 -4.62 -0.08 16.48
C GLU A 165 -4.63 1.47 16.41
N ASN A 166 -3.47 2.08 16.65
CA ASN A 166 -3.31 3.52 16.69
C ASN A 166 -3.01 4.15 15.32
N TYR A 167 -2.84 3.36 14.26
CA TYR A 167 -2.48 3.86 12.95
C TYR A 167 -3.62 3.76 11.94
N THR A 168 -3.77 4.78 11.11
CA THR A 168 -4.56 4.72 9.89
C THR A 168 -3.64 4.34 8.73
N PHE A 169 -3.87 3.16 8.15
CA PHE A 169 -3.15 2.72 6.97
C PHE A 169 -3.93 3.05 5.72
N SER A 170 -3.24 3.50 4.68
CA SER A 170 -3.81 3.66 3.34
C SER A 170 -2.96 2.95 2.30
N GLY A 171 -3.58 2.54 1.20
CA GLY A 171 -2.86 1.88 0.13
C GLY A 171 -3.67 1.81 -1.14
N ILE A 172 -3.03 1.28 -2.17
CA ILE A 172 -3.62 1.08 -3.48
C ILE A 172 -3.42 -0.38 -3.85
N ILE A 173 -4.52 -1.09 -4.06
CA ILE A 173 -4.51 -2.48 -4.52
C ILE A 173 -4.35 -2.45 -6.04
N ASP A 174 -3.27 -3.04 -6.53
CA ASP A 174 -2.94 -3.08 -7.96
C ASP A 174 -4.09 -3.69 -8.78
N GLN A 175 -4.58 -4.88 -8.42
CA GLN A 175 -5.69 -5.51 -9.12
C GLN A 175 -6.64 -6.26 -8.19
N LEU A 176 -7.94 -6.13 -8.45
CA LEU A 176 -8.99 -7.02 -7.96
C LEU A 176 -9.64 -7.78 -9.12
N THR A 177 -9.95 -9.04 -8.88
CA THR A 177 -10.69 -9.88 -9.83
C THR A 177 -11.78 -10.66 -9.12
N ILE A 178 -12.98 -10.73 -9.68
CA ILE A 178 -14.04 -11.64 -9.24
C ILE A 178 -13.85 -12.98 -9.94
N ALA A 179 -13.53 -14.01 -9.17
CA ALA A 179 -13.40 -15.38 -9.64
C ALA A 179 -14.43 -16.28 -8.97
N MET A 180 -14.64 -17.47 -9.53
CA MET A 180 -15.49 -18.49 -8.93
C MET A 180 -14.63 -19.53 -8.22
N HIS A 181 -14.86 -19.72 -6.93
CA HIS A 181 -14.16 -20.70 -6.14
C HIS A 181 -14.51 -22.12 -6.63
N ARG A 182 -13.50 -22.92 -7.00
CA ARG A 182 -13.67 -24.21 -7.69
C ARG A 182 -14.65 -25.16 -7.00
N HIS A 183 -14.48 -25.33 -5.69
CA HIS A 183 -15.20 -26.35 -4.92
C HIS A 183 -16.60 -25.87 -4.49
N THR A 184 -16.67 -24.70 -3.85
CA THR A 184 -17.92 -24.14 -3.33
C THR A 184 -18.80 -23.50 -4.40
N LYS A 185 -18.26 -23.20 -5.59
CA LYS A 185 -18.92 -22.43 -6.67
C LYS A 185 -19.36 -21.03 -6.25
N GLU A 186 -18.88 -20.54 -5.12
CA GLU A 186 -19.14 -19.18 -4.66
C GLU A 186 -18.23 -18.18 -5.39
N LYS A 187 -18.76 -17.01 -5.71
CA LYS A 187 -17.94 -15.89 -6.18
C LYS A 187 -17.06 -15.37 -5.06
N CYS A 188 -15.80 -15.13 -5.35
CA CYS A 188 -14.88 -14.45 -4.44
C CYS A 188 -14.11 -13.34 -5.16
N VAL A 189 -13.67 -12.35 -4.40
CA VAL A 189 -12.75 -11.31 -4.85
C VAL A 189 -11.33 -11.74 -4.52
N ILE A 190 -10.45 -11.74 -5.51
CA ILE A 190 -9.02 -12.09 -5.38
C ILE A 190 -8.19 -10.83 -5.58
N ILE A 191 -7.23 -10.60 -4.69
CA ILE A 191 -6.23 -9.55 -4.81
C ILE A 191 -5.04 -10.10 -5.59
N SER A 192 -4.57 -9.34 -6.58
CA SER A 192 -3.33 -9.62 -7.30
C SER A 192 -2.44 -8.38 -7.27
N ASP A 193 -1.14 -8.59 -7.12
CA ASP A 193 -0.12 -7.55 -7.15
C ASP A 193 0.96 -7.92 -8.16
N THR A 194 1.15 -7.05 -9.15
CA THR A 194 2.08 -7.24 -10.26
C THR A 194 3.40 -6.57 -9.91
N LYS A 195 4.52 -7.31 -10.01
CA LYS A 195 5.87 -6.79 -9.80
C LYS A 195 6.69 -6.90 -11.07
N THR A 196 7.04 -5.75 -11.64
CA THR A 196 7.92 -5.66 -12.81
C THR A 196 9.37 -6.00 -12.47
N ARG A 197 10.04 -6.77 -13.33
CA ARG A 197 11.41 -7.24 -13.16
C ARG A 197 12.25 -6.97 -14.40
N LYS A 198 13.52 -6.61 -14.19
CA LYS A 198 14.53 -6.45 -15.26
C LYS A 198 14.98 -7.76 -15.91
N THR A 199 14.80 -8.89 -15.22
CA THR A 199 15.17 -10.21 -15.73
C THR A 199 14.13 -11.22 -15.28
N LYS A 200 13.97 -12.32 -16.04
CA LYS A 200 13.16 -13.49 -15.67
C LYS A 200 13.81 -14.34 -14.56
N ARG A 201 14.34 -13.67 -13.53
CA ARG A 201 14.89 -14.32 -12.33
C ARG A 201 13.87 -14.25 -11.21
N ASP A 202 13.89 -15.29 -10.39
CA ASP A 202 13.02 -15.35 -9.23
C ASP A 202 13.31 -14.20 -8.26
N PRO A 203 12.27 -13.69 -7.57
CA PRO A 203 12.45 -12.71 -6.51
C PRO A 203 13.25 -13.31 -5.35
N SER A 204 14.04 -12.49 -4.66
CA SER A 204 14.66 -12.93 -3.41
C SER A 204 13.62 -13.09 -2.30
N LEU A 205 13.88 -13.91 -1.29
CA LEU A 205 12.99 -14.07 -0.14
C LEU A 205 12.60 -12.71 0.48
N SER A 206 13.56 -11.80 0.64
CA SER A 206 13.30 -10.45 1.16
C SER A 206 12.34 -9.63 0.30
N GLN A 207 12.37 -9.79 -1.03
CA GLN A 207 11.43 -9.11 -1.94
C GLN A 207 10.04 -9.70 -1.80
N ILE A 208 9.95 -11.04 -1.70
CA ILE A 208 8.66 -11.72 -1.50
C ILE A 208 8.07 -11.35 -0.14
N GLN A 209 8.87 -11.23 0.92
CA GLN A 209 8.41 -10.82 2.25
C GLN A 209 7.68 -9.46 2.24
N GLY A 210 8.29 -8.44 1.62
CA GLY A 210 7.68 -7.11 1.49
C GLY A 210 6.38 -7.13 0.68
N ALA A 211 6.38 -7.81 -0.47
CA ALA A 211 5.19 -7.95 -1.32
C ALA A 211 4.08 -8.77 -0.63
N SER A 212 4.46 -9.83 0.08
CA SER A 212 3.55 -10.68 0.86
C SER A 212 2.89 -9.93 2.01
N LEU A 213 3.65 -9.14 2.77
CA LEU A 213 3.09 -8.25 3.80
C LEU A 213 2.08 -7.27 3.19
N GLN A 214 2.43 -6.66 2.04
CA GLN A 214 1.57 -5.70 1.36
C GLN A 214 0.22 -6.31 0.96
N VAL A 215 0.21 -7.44 0.22
CA VAL A 215 -1.04 -8.07 -0.22
C VAL A 215 -1.87 -8.65 0.92
N GLN A 216 -1.23 -9.18 1.96
CA GLN A 216 -1.94 -9.67 3.14
C GLN A 216 -2.58 -8.53 3.94
N LEU A 217 -1.90 -7.39 4.08
CA LEU A 217 -2.47 -6.21 4.72
C LEU A 217 -3.65 -5.66 3.93
N TYR A 218 -3.52 -5.57 2.60
CA TYR A 218 -4.65 -5.21 1.73
C TYR A 218 -5.84 -6.16 1.88
N CYS A 219 -5.61 -7.47 2.02
CA CYS A 219 -6.67 -8.43 2.27
C CYS A 219 -7.41 -8.13 3.58
N ILE A 220 -6.68 -7.85 4.67
CA ILE A 220 -7.27 -7.49 5.97
C ILE A 220 -8.09 -6.20 5.83
N MET A 221 -7.51 -5.15 5.23
CA MET A 221 -8.16 -3.85 5.03
C MET A 221 -9.43 -3.97 4.18
N LEU A 222 -9.39 -4.78 3.12
CA LEU A 222 -10.53 -5.03 2.24
C LEU A 222 -11.66 -5.77 2.98
N GLU A 223 -11.32 -6.80 3.77
CA GLU A 223 -12.28 -7.50 4.62
C GLU A 223 -12.93 -6.57 5.65
N ASP A 224 -12.14 -5.77 6.35
CA ASP A 224 -12.62 -4.89 7.41
C ASP A 224 -13.46 -3.73 6.84
N THR A 225 -13.09 -3.19 5.67
CA THR A 225 -13.91 -2.22 4.92
C THR A 225 -15.25 -2.81 4.50
N LYS A 226 -15.24 -4.01 3.89
CA LYS A 226 -16.44 -4.73 3.47
C LYS A 226 -17.39 -4.99 4.63
N ASN A 227 -16.84 -5.29 5.81
CA ASN A 227 -17.60 -5.55 7.03
C ASN A 227 -17.97 -4.27 7.80
N GLY A 228 -17.62 -3.08 7.30
CA GLY A 228 -17.93 -1.79 7.93
C GLY A 228 -17.20 -1.53 9.24
N LYS A 229 -16.04 -2.15 9.44
CA LYS A 229 -15.21 -1.99 10.65
C LYS A 229 -14.21 -0.83 10.57
N VAL A 230 -14.02 -0.27 9.39
CA VAL A 230 -13.12 0.88 9.15
C VAL A 230 -13.52 2.11 9.98
N ASN A 231 -12.52 2.82 10.50
CA ASN A 231 -12.73 4.02 11.31
C ASN A 231 -12.56 5.30 10.48
N PHE A 232 -13.66 5.79 9.90
CA PHE A 232 -13.68 7.06 9.16
C PHE A 232 -13.38 8.29 10.03
N ALA A 233 -13.78 8.28 11.31
CA ALA A 233 -13.54 9.43 12.19
C ALA A 233 -12.03 9.68 12.35
N LYS A 234 -11.26 8.60 12.53
CA LYS A 234 -9.81 8.67 12.60
C LYS A 234 -9.14 9.05 11.29
N LEU A 235 -9.69 8.60 10.16
CA LEU A 235 -9.23 9.04 8.84
C LEU A 235 -9.40 10.55 8.68
N TYR A 236 -10.56 11.09 9.02
CA TYR A 236 -10.83 12.53 8.93
C TYR A 236 -9.91 13.34 9.85
N GLU A 237 -9.65 12.84 11.07
CA GLU A 237 -8.68 13.44 11.99
C GLU A 237 -7.27 13.45 11.39
N SER A 238 -6.80 12.31 10.87
CA SER A 238 -5.44 12.17 10.31
C SER A 238 -5.19 13.10 9.11
N LEU A 239 -6.24 13.32 8.32
CA LEU A 239 -6.23 14.18 7.12
C LEU A 239 -6.71 15.61 7.39
N ASN A 240 -7.07 15.96 8.63
CA ASN A 240 -7.63 17.26 9.02
C ASN A 240 -8.84 17.70 8.16
N CYS A 241 -9.75 16.77 7.86
CA CYS A 241 -10.94 17.04 7.05
C CYS A 241 -12.17 17.33 7.92
N ASP A 242 -12.97 18.33 7.54
CA ASP A 242 -14.35 18.46 8.03
C ASP A 242 -15.30 17.63 7.16
N LYS A 243 -15.85 16.56 7.73
CA LYS A 243 -16.73 15.65 7.00
C LYS A 243 -18.03 16.28 6.50
N TYR A 244 -18.43 17.44 7.03
CA TYR A 244 -19.65 18.16 6.64
C TYR A 244 -19.37 19.38 5.77
N ALA A 245 -18.11 19.76 5.57
CA ALA A 245 -17.77 20.83 4.66
C ALA A 245 -18.23 20.46 3.23
N PRO A 246 -18.82 21.43 2.50
CA PRO A 246 -19.27 21.19 1.15
C PRO A 246 -18.08 21.00 0.21
N PHE A 247 -18.21 20.08 -0.73
CA PHE A 247 -17.23 19.92 -1.80
C PHE A 247 -17.20 21.12 -2.74
N LYS A 248 -16.03 21.41 -3.30
CA LYS A 248 -15.84 22.42 -4.34
C LYS A 248 -15.61 21.79 -5.72
N ALA A 249 -15.02 20.60 -5.77
CA ALA A 249 -14.76 19.91 -7.03
C ALA A 249 -16.09 19.52 -7.72
N VAL A 250 -16.20 19.78 -9.02
CA VAL A 250 -17.45 19.62 -9.81
C VAL A 250 -17.97 18.19 -9.76
N GLU A 251 -17.06 17.22 -9.79
CA GLU A 251 -17.31 15.78 -9.73
C GLU A 251 -17.95 15.35 -8.40
N LEU A 252 -17.71 16.12 -7.33
CA LEU A 252 -18.16 15.82 -5.98
C LEU A 252 -19.38 16.64 -5.55
N ILE A 253 -19.73 17.72 -6.25
CA ILE A 253 -20.94 18.52 -5.97
C ILE A 253 -22.20 17.64 -5.78
N PRO A 254 -22.46 16.60 -6.60
CA PRO A 254 -23.63 15.75 -6.42
C PRO A 254 -23.68 14.99 -5.08
N GLU A 255 -22.53 14.73 -4.47
CA GLU A 255 -22.40 14.02 -3.19
C GLU A 255 -22.57 14.98 -1.99
N GLY A 256 -22.32 16.27 -2.20
CA GLY A 256 -22.46 17.34 -1.22
C GLY A 256 -21.31 17.42 -0.22
N CYS A 257 -21.00 16.34 0.51
CA CYS A 257 -19.91 16.30 1.49
C CYS A 257 -19.38 14.88 1.76
N LEU A 258 -18.23 14.78 2.43
CA LEU A 258 -17.59 13.51 2.79
C LEU A 258 -18.50 12.55 3.57
N ALA A 259 -19.36 13.05 4.47
CA ALA A 259 -20.26 12.22 5.26
C ALA A 259 -21.31 11.48 4.42
N ASN A 260 -21.73 12.05 3.28
CA ASN A 260 -22.62 11.38 2.32
C ASN A 260 -21.85 10.38 1.47
N LEU A 261 -20.69 10.80 0.95
CA LEU A 261 -19.83 9.96 0.13
C LEU A 261 -19.34 8.73 0.90
N GLN A 262 -19.03 8.86 2.19
CA GLN A 262 -18.71 7.76 3.10
C GLN A 262 -19.79 6.66 3.07
N LYS A 263 -21.07 7.05 3.09
CA LYS A 263 -22.17 6.07 3.06
C LYS A 263 -22.19 5.33 1.72
N ARG A 264 -21.93 6.04 0.60
CA ARG A 264 -21.86 5.42 -0.74
C ARG A 264 -20.66 4.48 -0.85
N TYR A 265 -19.50 4.91 -0.36
CA TYR A 265 -18.27 4.11 -0.28
C TYR A 265 -18.51 2.78 0.45
N LEU A 266 -19.01 2.83 1.69
CA LEU A 266 -19.28 1.62 2.48
C LEU A 266 -20.31 0.69 1.81
N ARG A 267 -21.34 1.26 1.15
CA ARG A 267 -22.31 0.46 0.38
C ARG A 267 -21.66 -0.24 -0.81
N ALA A 268 -20.72 0.39 -1.51
CA ALA A 268 -20.01 -0.22 -2.63
C ALA A 268 -19.20 -1.45 -2.16
N PHE A 269 -18.43 -1.32 -1.08
CA PHE A 269 -17.67 -2.44 -0.51
C PHE A 269 -18.58 -3.57 0.01
N LYS A 270 -19.73 -3.23 0.62
CA LYS A 270 -20.68 -4.24 1.12
C LYS A 270 -21.20 -5.18 0.02
N LYS A 271 -21.35 -4.66 -1.21
CA LYS A 271 -21.83 -5.43 -2.39
C LYS A 271 -20.82 -6.45 -2.91
N LEU A 272 -19.54 -6.34 -2.55
CA LEU A 272 -18.52 -7.29 -3.02
C LEU A 272 -18.91 -8.74 -2.67
N PRO A 273 -18.49 -9.73 -3.47
CA PRO A 273 -18.48 -11.12 -3.03
C PRO A 273 -17.61 -11.35 -1.79
N LYS A 274 -17.49 -12.59 -1.35
CA LYS A 274 -16.57 -12.97 -0.27
C LYS A 274 -15.13 -12.63 -0.69
N VAL A 275 -14.32 -12.09 0.21
CA VAL A 275 -12.90 -11.85 -0.07
C VAL A 275 -12.16 -13.20 0.03
N SER A 276 -11.35 -13.52 -0.98
CA SER A 276 -10.48 -14.69 -0.97
C SER A 276 -9.39 -14.53 0.09
N LYS A 277 -9.08 -15.61 0.80
CA LYS A 277 -7.91 -15.65 1.71
C LYS A 277 -6.60 -15.95 0.98
N MET A 278 -6.68 -16.28 -0.30
CA MET A 278 -5.55 -16.52 -1.18
C MET A 278 -5.41 -15.31 -2.13
N MET A 279 -4.22 -14.76 -2.19
CA MET A 279 -3.83 -13.63 -3.05
C MET A 279 -2.73 -14.05 -4.02
N ASN A 280 -2.57 -13.31 -5.11
CA ASN A 280 -1.55 -13.58 -6.12
C ASN A 280 -0.46 -12.52 -6.11
N LEU A 281 0.80 -12.97 -6.19
CA LEU A 281 1.93 -12.16 -6.59
C LEU A 281 2.33 -12.58 -8.01
N GLU A 282 2.24 -11.65 -8.96
CA GLU A 282 2.57 -11.89 -10.35
C GLU A 282 3.88 -11.17 -10.70
N TYR A 283 4.85 -11.89 -11.26
CA TYR A 283 6.12 -11.31 -11.67
C TYR A 283 6.17 -11.21 -13.18
N GLU A 284 6.31 -9.98 -13.67
CA GLU A 284 6.30 -9.64 -15.09
C GLU A 284 7.69 -9.21 -15.55
N HIS A 285 8.04 -9.56 -16.80
CA HIS A 285 9.19 -9.03 -17.51
C HIS A 285 8.80 -8.75 -18.96
N GLU A 286 8.98 -7.50 -19.40
CA GLU A 286 8.64 -7.04 -20.76
C GLU A 286 7.19 -7.39 -21.16
N GLY A 287 6.20 -7.07 -20.31
CA GLY A 287 4.78 -7.31 -20.61
C GLY A 287 4.33 -8.76 -20.41
N THR A 288 5.23 -9.69 -20.10
CA THR A 288 4.90 -11.12 -19.96
C THR A 288 5.06 -11.59 -18.51
N VAL A 289 3.97 -12.09 -17.91
CA VAL A 289 4.02 -12.75 -16.61
C VAL A 289 4.76 -14.08 -16.73
N PHE A 290 5.90 -14.20 -16.05
CA PHE A 290 6.74 -15.40 -16.11
C PHE A 290 6.66 -16.25 -14.83
N ARG A 291 6.17 -15.68 -13.73
CA ARG A 291 5.96 -16.40 -12.47
C ARG A 291 4.73 -15.86 -11.77
N LYS A 292 3.92 -16.78 -11.22
CA LYS A 292 2.86 -16.47 -10.26
C LYS A 292 3.19 -17.16 -8.94
N SER A 293 2.82 -16.53 -7.83
CA SER A 293 3.00 -17.08 -6.50
C SER A 293 1.75 -16.80 -5.68
N GLU A 294 1.23 -17.85 -5.06
CA GLU A 294 0.05 -17.75 -4.20
C GLU A 294 0.50 -17.43 -2.77
N VAL A 295 -0.24 -16.53 -2.12
CA VAL A 295 -0.01 -16.09 -0.75
C VAL A 295 -1.30 -16.26 0.04
N ASP A 296 -1.25 -17.12 1.06
CA ASP A 296 -2.35 -17.28 2.01
C ASP A 296 -2.32 -16.22 3.11
N LEU A 297 -3.50 -15.75 3.49
CA LEU A 297 -3.68 -14.80 4.59
C LEU A 297 -3.36 -15.47 5.94
N ARG A 298 -2.29 -15.00 6.58
CA ARG A 298 -1.92 -15.31 7.97
C ARG A 298 -2.20 -14.13 8.89
N LYS A 299 -3.49 -13.87 9.14
CA LYS A 299 -3.95 -12.65 9.82
C LYS A 299 -3.20 -12.36 11.13
N GLU A 300 -3.06 -13.34 12.01
CA GLU A 300 -2.40 -13.14 13.32
C GLU A 300 -0.92 -12.76 13.18
N ASN A 301 -0.16 -13.51 12.35
CA ASN A 301 1.26 -13.23 12.10
C ASN A 301 1.46 -11.84 11.46
N ILE A 302 0.56 -11.46 10.55
CA ILE A 302 0.61 -10.15 9.89
C ILE A 302 0.35 -9.02 10.88
N LEU A 303 -0.67 -9.14 11.72
CA LEU A 303 -0.97 -8.11 12.72
C LEU A 303 0.18 -7.94 13.72
N LEU A 304 0.80 -9.05 14.15
CA LEU A 304 1.97 -8.99 15.00
C LEU A 304 3.18 -8.36 14.30
N THR A 305 3.39 -8.65 13.01
CA THR A 305 4.43 -8.00 12.19
C THR A 305 4.17 -6.49 12.07
N VAL A 306 2.93 -6.09 11.76
CA VAL A 306 2.50 -4.68 11.70
C VAL A 306 2.79 -3.99 13.03
N ASN A 307 2.41 -4.61 14.15
CA ASN A 307 2.64 -4.05 15.48
C ASN A 307 4.14 -3.86 15.77
N TYR A 308 4.97 -4.86 15.48
CA TYR A 308 6.42 -4.75 15.62
C TYR A 308 7.00 -3.62 14.75
N LEU A 309 6.54 -3.48 13.50
CA LEU A 309 6.96 -2.39 12.62
C LEU A 309 6.49 -1.02 13.15
N CYS A 310 5.29 -0.92 13.73
CA CYS A 310 4.78 0.30 14.36
C CYS A 310 5.62 0.76 15.57
N THR A 311 6.27 -0.15 16.30
CA THR A 311 7.10 0.24 17.45
C THR A 311 8.30 1.14 17.07
N PHE A 312 8.80 1.07 15.83
CA PHE A 312 9.75 2.06 15.29
C PHE A 312 9.10 3.45 15.22
N TRP A 313 7.90 3.52 14.64
CA TRP A 313 7.14 4.77 14.48
C TRP A 313 6.72 5.40 15.81
N ASP A 314 6.43 4.55 16.81
CA ASP A 314 6.13 4.95 18.19
C ASP A 314 7.37 5.41 18.96
N GLY A 315 8.58 5.25 18.40
CA GLY A 315 9.84 5.59 19.06
C GLY A 315 10.21 4.65 20.21
N LEU A 316 9.60 3.45 20.27
CA LEU A 316 9.88 2.44 21.28
C LEU A 316 11.17 1.66 20.99
N ARG A 317 11.66 1.73 19.76
CA ARG A 317 12.95 1.19 19.33
C ARG A 317 13.61 2.08 18.28
N GLU A 318 14.92 1.98 18.17
CA GLU A 318 15.64 2.57 17.05
C GLU A 318 15.39 1.79 15.75
N ALA A 319 15.59 2.45 14.61
CA ALA A 319 15.53 1.81 13.31
C ALA A 319 16.57 0.68 13.20
N ASP A 320 16.15 -0.50 12.79
CA ASP A 320 17.02 -1.63 12.51
C ASP A 320 17.76 -1.47 11.17
N HIS A 321 18.96 -2.05 11.10
CA HIS A 321 19.77 -2.08 9.89
C HIS A 321 19.77 -3.48 9.25
N VAL A 322 20.15 -3.54 7.99
CA VAL A 322 20.24 -4.79 7.22
C VAL A 322 21.15 -5.79 7.93
N LYS A 323 20.67 -7.03 8.09
CA LYS A 323 21.44 -8.15 8.65
C LYS A 323 22.63 -8.53 7.73
N LYS A 324 23.69 -9.11 8.30
CA LYS A 324 24.92 -9.45 7.55
C LYS A 324 24.68 -10.37 6.34
N ASN A 325 23.79 -11.34 6.47
CA ASN A 325 23.37 -12.26 5.40
C ASN A 325 22.60 -11.56 4.27
N GLU A 326 22.05 -10.37 4.51
CA GLU A 326 21.33 -9.56 3.52
C GLU A 326 22.11 -8.31 3.08
N SER A 327 23.41 -8.23 3.41
CA SER A 327 24.27 -7.06 3.12
C SER A 327 24.27 -6.62 1.65
N TRP A 328 23.90 -7.49 0.72
CA TRP A 328 23.67 -7.16 -0.69
C TRP A 328 22.64 -6.03 -0.88
N LYS A 329 21.63 -5.90 -0.01
CA LYS A 329 20.65 -4.79 -0.03
C LYS A 329 21.34 -3.43 0.08
N CYS A 330 22.40 -3.33 0.88
CA CYS A 330 23.17 -2.09 1.05
C CYS A 330 23.93 -1.68 -0.21
N LYS A 331 24.28 -2.63 -1.10
CA LYS A 331 24.91 -2.30 -2.39
C LYS A 331 23.97 -1.55 -3.33
N LEU A 332 22.67 -1.67 -3.09
CA LEU A 332 21.59 -1.05 -3.86
C LEU A 332 20.94 0.15 -3.14
N CYS A 333 21.46 0.53 -1.96
CA CYS A 333 20.90 1.60 -1.15
C CYS A 333 21.47 2.95 -1.59
N GLN A 334 20.59 3.95 -1.76
CA GLN A 334 20.97 5.32 -2.11
C GLN A 334 21.78 6.03 -1.01
N PHE A 335 21.76 5.51 0.22
CA PHE A 335 22.52 6.03 1.36
C PHE A 335 23.77 5.22 1.68
N LYS A 336 24.22 4.35 0.76
CA LYS A 336 25.34 3.41 1.01
C LYS A 336 26.57 4.09 1.60
N ASP A 337 26.98 5.23 1.04
CA ASP A 337 28.23 5.91 1.42
C ASP A 337 28.11 6.71 2.72
N GLU A 338 26.89 7.05 3.13
CA GLU A 338 26.59 7.83 4.35
C GLU A 338 26.16 6.93 5.52
N CYS A 339 25.77 5.70 5.24
CA CYS A 339 25.26 4.77 6.24
C CYS A 339 26.39 4.30 7.17
N THR A 340 26.29 4.70 8.44
CA THR A 340 27.27 4.37 9.49
C THR A 340 27.12 2.95 10.03
N VAL A 341 25.98 2.31 9.78
CA VAL A 341 25.60 0.99 10.29
C VAL A 341 25.46 -0.06 9.19
N THR A 342 26.09 0.16 8.04
CA THR A 342 26.08 -0.83 6.95
C THR A 342 26.89 -2.08 7.34
N PRO A 343 26.36 -3.29 7.10
CA PRO A 343 27.10 -4.55 7.31
C PRO A 343 28.14 -4.83 6.21
N LEU A 344 28.28 -3.97 5.20
CA LEU A 344 29.31 -4.12 4.17
C LEU A 344 30.69 -3.94 4.80
N ILE A 345 31.61 -4.85 4.49
CA ILE A 345 33.01 -4.72 4.89
C ILE A 345 33.56 -3.48 4.17
N ARG A 346 33.93 -2.46 4.94
CA ARG A 346 34.73 -1.35 4.41
C ARG A 346 36.14 -1.90 4.24
N ASP A 347 36.60 -2.03 2.99
CA ASP A 347 38.00 -2.37 2.73
C ASP A 347 38.88 -1.34 3.46
N ARG A 348 39.65 -1.81 4.46
CA ARG A 348 40.71 -1.02 5.07
C ARG A 348 41.88 -1.02 4.10
N THR A 349 41.79 -0.23 3.05
CA THR A 349 42.92 0.15 2.20
C THR A 349 43.17 1.64 2.35
N GLN A 350 43.87 1.98 3.44
CA GLN A 350 44.85 3.06 3.50
C GLN A 350 46.05 2.59 4.28
#